data_AF-A0A951MXP3-F1
#
_entry.id   AF-A0A951MXP3-F1
#
_cell.length_a   1.000
_cell.length_b   1.000
_cell.length_c   1.000
_cell.angle_alpha   90.00
_cell.angle_beta   90.00
_cell.angle_gamma   90.00
#
_symmetry.space_group_name_H-M   'P 1'
#
loop_
_entity.id
_entity.type
_entity.pdbx_description
1 polymer ?
#
loop_
_entity_poly.entity_id
_entity_poly.type
_entity_poly.pdbx_seq_one_letter_code
_entity_poly.pdbx_strand_id
1 'polypeptide(L)'
;MLDVNDFDQLRIGLATADSIRTWSNGEVKKPETINYRTLKPEKDGLFCEKIFGPTKDWECYCGKYKRVRFKGIICERCGVEVTRSKVRRERMGHIELAASVVHIWYLRGTRSWLAYLLAGIEAREELKAKQLEKVIYFAANLVTWVDEEKRHEELPNLEAELTEELEEITKQRDLDIDRKYKQLEEELAALEAEGAREADIKARQKLAERDIANVRERADAELDLVQRAFDEFKGLHGRKIIEDEMLWRELKDRYSAFFEGGMGAEVLARLIERIDFDEEEVKLRAAIDPQDGQRPLSAQRKQKAIKRLKIVTAFNRRDEHGRRVNDPRAMILDVVPVIPPDLRPMVQLDGGRFATSDLNDLYRRVINRNNRLKRLLDLGAPEIIVNNEKRMLQEAVDALFDNGRRGRPVTGPGNRPLKSLSDMLKGKQGRFRQN
;
A
#
# COMPACT_ATOMS: atom_id res chain seq x y z
N MET A 1 27.14 -16.78 -28.86
CA MET A 1 27.36 -15.84 -27.73
C MET A 1 27.53 -14.49 -28.37
N LEU A 2 26.58 -13.58 -28.17
CA LEU A 2 26.76 -12.16 -28.53
C LEU A 2 27.93 -11.64 -27.68
N ASP A 3 28.88 -10.97 -28.33
CA ASP A 3 30.02 -10.36 -27.65
C ASP A 3 29.48 -9.22 -26.77
N VAL A 4 29.81 -9.24 -25.48
CA VAL A 4 29.22 -8.33 -24.47
C VAL A 4 29.67 -6.87 -24.70
N ASN A 5 30.66 -6.66 -25.57
CA ASN A 5 31.22 -5.36 -25.88
C ASN A 5 30.63 -4.70 -27.13
N ASP A 6 29.74 -5.38 -27.85
CA ASP A 6 29.17 -4.87 -29.12
C ASP A 6 27.71 -4.44 -28.91
N PHE A 7 27.51 -3.38 -28.12
CA PHE A 7 26.20 -2.75 -27.92
C PHE A 7 26.28 -1.23 -28.13
N ASP A 8 25.37 -0.69 -28.95
CA ASP A 8 25.31 0.76 -29.22
C ASP A 8 24.69 1.54 -28.06
N GLN A 9 23.71 0.95 -27.38
CA GLN A 9 22.90 1.64 -26.36
C GLN A 9 22.49 0.71 -25.22
N LEU A 10 22.44 1.26 -24.00
CA LEU A 10 21.88 0.61 -22.82
C LEU A 10 20.65 1.39 -22.35
N ARG A 11 19.49 0.73 -22.33
CA ARG A 11 18.21 1.33 -21.93
C ARG A 11 17.77 0.83 -20.55
N ILE A 12 17.24 1.74 -19.73
CA ILE A 12 16.58 1.43 -18.46
C ILE A 12 15.12 1.90 -18.51
N GLY A 13 14.21 1.11 -17.92
CA GLY A 13 12.78 1.39 -17.87
C GLY A 13 12.15 0.78 -16.63
N LEU A 14 10.84 1.01 -16.45
CA LEU A 14 10.08 0.38 -15.38
C LEU A 14 9.77 -1.08 -15.73
N ALA A 15 9.80 -1.94 -14.72
CA ALA A 15 9.47 -3.36 -14.86
C ALA A 15 8.00 -3.57 -14.51
N THR A 16 7.18 -4.00 -15.47
CA THR A 16 5.80 -4.43 -15.20
C THR A 16 5.79 -5.79 -14.48
N ALA A 17 4.67 -6.12 -13.83
CA ALA A 17 4.49 -7.43 -13.19
C ALA A 17 4.73 -8.60 -14.16
N ASP A 18 4.23 -8.48 -15.40
CA ASP A 18 4.40 -9.51 -16.44
C ASP A 18 5.86 -9.62 -16.91
N SER A 19 6.58 -8.50 -16.97
CA SER A 19 8.02 -8.52 -17.27
C SER A 19 8.78 -9.30 -16.19
N ILE A 20 8.45 -9.06 -14.92
CA ILE A 20 9.07 -9.77 -13.78
C ILE A 20 8.74 -11.26 -13.80
N ARG A 21 7.49 -11.64 -14.13
CA ARG A 21 7.10 -13.04 -14.29
C ARG A 21 7.87 -13.71 -15.42
N THR A 22 8.09 -13.02 -16.54
CA THR A 22 8.85 -13.52 -17.69
C THR A 22 10.32 -13.81 -17.34
N TRP A 23 10.92 -12.98 -16.49
CA TRP A 23 12.30 -13.21 -16.03
C TRP A 23 12.42 -14.34 -15.01
N SER A 24 11.32 -14.69 -14.37
CA SER A 24 11.35 -15.60 -13.24
C SER A 24 11.29 -17.06 -13.66
N ASN A 25 12.11 -17.87 -13.00
CA ASN A 25 12.09 -19.33 -13.13
C ASN A 25 11.16 -20.02 -12.11
N GLY A 26 10.43 -19.25 -11.28
CA GLY A 26 9.45 -19.78 -10.33
C GLY A 26 9.18 -18.88 -9.12
N GLU A 27 8.02 -19.10 -8.50
CA GLU A 27 7.57 -18.37 -7.31
C GLU A 27 8.23 -18.92 -6.03
N VAL A 28 8.79 -18.03 -5.21
CA VAL A 28 9.31 -18.35 -3.88
C VAL A 28 8.17 -18.24 -2.86
N LYS A 29 7.61 -19.38 -2.47
CA LYS A 29 6.46 -19.46 -1.56
C LYS A 29 6.86 -19.52 -0.10
N LYS A 30 8.04 -20.08 0.18
CA LYS A 30 8.44 -20.48 1.53
C LYS A 30 9.55 -19.57 2.09
N PRO A 31 9.45 -19.13 3.36
CA PRO A 31 10.47 -18.30 4.00
C PRO A 31 11.76 -19.07 4.35
N GLU A 32 11.73 -20.40 4.29
CA GLU A 32 12.86 -21.27 4.64
C GLU A 32 14.02 -21.13 3.64
N THR A 33 15.24 -21.32 4.15
CA THR A 33 16.48 -21.23 3.36
C THR A 33 17.04 -22.62 3.05
N ILE A 34 17.71 -23.22 4.02
CA ILE A 34 18.34 -24.53 3.94
C ILE A 34 17.98 -25.35 5.18
N ASN A 35 17.95 -26.66 5.04
CA ASN A 35 17.78 -27.55 6.18
C ASN A 35 19.06 -27.60 7.01
N TYR A 36 18.95 -27.35 8.32
CA TYR A 36 20.12 -27.34 9.21
C TYR A 36 20.80 -28.71 9.38
N ARG A 37 20.10 -29.82 9.13
CA ARG A 37 20.67 -31.18 9.26
C ARG A 37 21.32 -31.64 7.96
N THR A 38 20.62 -31.48 6.84
CA THR A 38 21.08 -32.02 5.54
C THR A 38 21.90 -31.02 4.75
N LEU A 39 21.92 -29.73 5.17
CA LEU A 39 22.53 -28.61 4.46
C LEU A 39 21.99 -28.41 3.04
N LYS A 40 20.90 -29.08 2.69
CA LYS A 40 20.25 -28.96 1.39
C LYS A 40 19.24 -27.82 1.40
N PRO A 41 19.09 -27.09 0.28
CA PRO A 41 18.03 -26.08 0.14
C PRO A 41 16.64 -26.67 0.34
N GLU A 42 15.77 -25.92 1.02
CA GLU A 42 14.37 -26.30 1.16
C GLU A 42 13.60 -26.06 -0.15
N LYS A 43 12.64 -26.93 -0.45
CA LYS A 43 11.82 -26.82 -1.66
C LYS A 43 10.89 -25.61 -1.55
N ASP A 44 10.77 -24.86 -2.65
CA ASP A 44 10.00 -23.61 -2.79
C ASP A 44 10.48 -22.46 -1.89
N GLY A 45 11.62 -22.63 -1.21
CA GLY A 45 12.27 -21.63 -0.36
C GLY A 45 13.24 -20.71 -1.11
N LEU A 46 13.94 -19.87 -0.36
CA LEU A 46 14.82 -18.82 -0.90
C LEU A 46 16.04 -19.35 -1.66
N PHE A 47 16.42 -20.61 -1.47
CA PHE A 47 17.56 -21.25 -2.17
C PHE A 47 17.14 -22.43 -3.05
N CYS A 48 15.83 -22.58 -3.28
CA CYS A 48 15.23 -23.72 -3.98
C CYS A 48 15.91 -24.03 -5.32
N GLU A 49 16.42 -25.26 -5.46
CA GLU A 49 17.12 -25.67 -6.67
C GLU A 49 16.20 -25.79 -7.89
N LYS A 50 14.90 -26.02 -7.69
CA LYS A 50 13.92 -26.08 -8.77
C LYS A 50 13.80 -24.72 -9.48
N ILE A 51 13.89 -23.63 -8.72
CA ILE A 51 13.74 -22.26 -9.22
C ILE A 51 15.08 -21.75 -9.74
N PHE A 52 16.10 -21.76 -8.88
CA PHE A 52 17.37 -21.09 -9.16
C PHE A 52 18.40 -21.98 -9.88
N GLY A 53 18.17 -23.29 -9.96
CA GLY A 53 19.10 -24.26 -10.53
C GLY A 53 19.90 -25.04 -9.47
N PRO A 54 20.67 -26.05 -9.90
CA PRO A 54 21.30 -27.03 -9.01
C PRO A 54 22.48 -26.45 -8.21
N THR A 55 22.65 -26.86 -6.95
CA THR A 55 23.79 -26.40 -6.11
C THR A 55 25.12 -26.96 -6.61
N LYS A 56 25.11 -28.19 -7.14
CA LYS A 56 26.28 -28.87 -7.69
C LYS A 56 26.11 -29.05 -9.20
N ASP A 57 27.22 -28.99 -9.92
CA ASP A 57 27.23 -29.16 -11.37
C ASP A 57 26.65 -30.53 -11.76
N TRP A 58 25.67 -30.50 -12.67
CA TRP A 58 25.07 -31.70 -13.25
C TRP A 58 24.45 -32.68 -12.24
N GLU A 59 23.98 -32.18 -11.09
CA GLU A 59 23.32 -32.98 -10.05
C GLU A 59 21.96 -32.37 -9.69
N CYS A 60 20.90 -33.17 -9.78
CA CYS A 60 19.57 -32.77 -9.31
C CYS A 60 19.44 -32.96 -7.79
N TYR A 61 18.51 -32.23 -7.15
CA TYR A 61 18.25 -32.27 -5.70
C TYR A 61 18.14 -33.67 -5.08
N CYS A 62 17.37 -34.54 -5.74
CA CYS A 62 17.09 -35.90 -5.26
C CYS A 62 18.20 -36.91 -5.57
N GLY A 63 19.18 -36.53 -6.41
CA GLY A 63 20.27 -37.41 -6.83
C GLY A 63 19.90 -38.47 -7.88
N LYS A 64 18.68 -38.49 -8.44
CA LYS A 64 18.26 -39.41 -9.53
C LYS A 64 19.14 -39.23 -10.76
N TYR A 65 19.32 -37.98 -11.20
CA TYR A 65 20.18 -37.61 -12.31
C TYR A 65 21.47 -36.96 -11.78
N LYS A 66 22.59 -37.58 -12.16
CA LYS A 66 23.96 -37.14 -11.86
C LYS A 66 24.84 -37.31 -13.11
N ARG A 67 25.81 -36.42 -13.28
CA ARG A 67 26.79 -36.36 -14.40
C ARG A 67 26.25 -35.68 -15.66
N VAL A 68 27.19 -35.24 -16.50
CA VAL A 68 26.97 -34.43 -17.71
C VAL A 68 26.03 -35.10 -18.74
N ARG A 69 25.92 -36.43 -18.75
CA ARG A 69 25.09 -37.18 -19.70
C ARG A 69 23.60 -36.81 -19.67
N PHE A 70 23.11 -36.26 -18.55
CA PHE A 70 21.71 -35.86 -18.38
C PHE A 70 21.51 -34.35 -18.55
N LYS A 71 22.45 -33.65 -19.21
CA LYS A 71 22.38 -32.22 -19.47
C LYS A 71 21.02 -31.82 -20.07
N GLY A 72 20.38 -30.82 -19.45
CA GLY A 72 19.12 -30.25 -19.91
C GLY A 72 17.86 -31.04 -19.53
N ILE A 73 18.00 -32.21 -18.90
CA ILE A 73 16.85 -32.98 -18.42
C ILE A 73 16.30 -32.33 -17.15
N ILE A 74 15.00 -32.07 -17.13
CA ILE A 74 14.26 -31.67 -15.93
C ILE A 74 13.85 -32.92 -15.17
N CYS A 75 14.26 -33.03 -13.91
CA CYS A 75 13.98 -34.23 -13.12
C CYS A 75 12.48 -34.35 -12.79
N GLU A 76 11.84 -35.46 -13.17
CA GLU A 76 10.41 -35.72 -12.85
C GLU A 76 10.10 -35.73 -11.34
N ARG A 77 11.08 -36.11 -10.50
CA ARG A 77 10.87 -36.28 -9.06
C ARG A 77 11.03 -34.99 -8.27
N CYS A 78 12.03 -34.17 -8.61
CA CYS A 78 12.34 -32.93 -7.89
C CYS A 78 12.13 -31.65 -8.70
N GLY A 79 11.90 -31.75 -10.02
CA GLY A 79 11.73 -30.62 -10.92
C GLY A 79 12.98 -29.81 -11.21
N VAL A 80 14.16 -30.25 -10.74
CA VAL A 80 15.43 -29.54 -10.94
C VAL A 80 15.99 -29.88 -12.30
N GLU A 81 16.36 -28.85 -13.06
CA GLU A 81 17.08 -28.97 -14.31
C GLU A 81 18.55 -29.31 -14.08
N VAL A 82 19.04 -30.33 -14.78
CA VAL A 82 20.44 -30.77 -14.68
C VAL A 82 21.31 -29.89 -15.58
N THR A 83 21.89 -28.85 -14.98
CA THR A 83 22.78 -27.87 -15.63
C THR A 83 23.97 -27.52 -14.72
N ARG A 84 24.80 -26.55 -15.13
CA ARG A 84 25.89 -26.03 -14.30
C ARG A 84 25.32 -25.17 -13.16
N SER A 85 25.97 -25.17 -12.01
CA SER A 85 25.58 -24.35 -10.85
C SER A 85 25.66 -22.85 -11.15
N LYS A 86 26.46 -22.44 -12.13
CA LYS A 86 26.60 -21.03 -12.59
C LYS A 86 25.27 -20.34 -12.86
N VAL A 87 24.23 -21.08 -13.28
CA VAL A 87 22.89 -20.51 -13.52
C VAL A 87 22.27 -19.89 -12.26
N ARG A 88 22.72 -20.28 -11.05
CA ARG A 88 22.28 -19.72 -9.75
C ARG A 88 22.75 -18.29 -9.51
N ARG A 89 23.59 -17.75 -10.39
CA ARG A 89 23.98 -16.33 -10.41
C ARG A 89 23.13 -15.48 -11.38
N GLU A 90 22.39 -16.13 -12.29
CA GLU A 90 21.67 -15.48 -13.39
C GLU A 90 20.14 -15.63 -13.27
N ARG A 91 19.64 -16.77 -12.78
CA ARG A 91 18.21 -17.07 -12.67
C ARG A 91 17.53 -16.29 -11.55
N MET A 92 16.48 -15.55 -11.89
CA MET A 92 15.66 -14.81 -10.93
C MET A 92 14.45 -15.63 -10.46
N GLY A 93 14.04 -15.38 -9.22
CA GLY A 93 12.76 -15.83 -8.67
C GLY A 93 11.78 -14.66 -8.62
N HIS A 94 10.54 -14.90 -8.23
CA HIS A 94 9.60 -13.84 -7.87
C HIS A 94 8.75 -14.24 -6.65
N ILE A 95 8.09 -13.25 -6.05
CA ILE A 95 7.09 -13.43 -5.00
C ILE A 95 5.81 -12.78 -5.51
N GLU A 96 4.73 -13.55 -5.60
CA GLU A 96 3.39 -13.05 -5.94
C GLU A 96 2.75 -12.48 -4.68
N LEU A 97 2.52 -11.16 -4.65
CA LEU A 97 1.96 -10.47 -3.50
C LEU A 97 0.43 -10.67 -3.43
N ALA A 98 -0.09 -10.81 -2.22
CA ALA A 98 -1.52 -10.91 -1.97
C ALA A 98 -2.24 -9.55 -2.01
N ALA A 99 -1.49 -8.46 -1.89
CA ALA A 99 -1.97 -7.10 -2.07
C ALA A 99 -0.88 -6.28 -2.76
N SER A 100 -1.30 -5.37 -3.63
CA SER A 100 -0.40 -4.46 -4.35
C SER A 100 0.37 -3.56 -3.38
N VAL A 101 1.61 -3.22 -3.74
CA VAL A 101 2.54 -2.46 -2.91
C VAL A 101 3.20 -1.36 -3.74
N VAL A 102 3.33 -0.14 -3.21
CA VAL A 102 4.02 0.95 -3.91
C VAL A 102 5.53 0.77 -3.80
N HIS A 103 6.26 0.94 -4.90
CA HIS A 103 7.73 0.96 -4.85
C HIS A 103 8.24 2.27 -4.21
N ILE A 104 8.96 2.16 -3.09
CA ILE A 104 9.36 3.30 -2.23
C ILE A 104 10.10 4.44 -2.94
N TRP A 105 10.87 4.16 -3.99
CA TRP A 105 11.58 5.21 -4.75
C TRP A 105 10.64 6.24 -5.39
N TYR A 106 9.43 5.84 -5.81
CA TYR A 106 8.46 6.75 -6.44
C TYR A 106 7.60 7.47 -5.41
N LEU A 107 7.50 6.91 -4.20
CA LEU A 107 6.84 7.54 -3.06
C LEU A 107 7.75 8.59 -2.39
N ARG A 108 8.92 8.18 -1.91
CA ARG A 108 9.87 9.01 -1.17
C ARG A 108 11.17 9.22 -1.95
N GLY A 109 11.10 10.06 -2.98
CA GLY A 109 12.26 10.69 -3.63
C GLY A 109 12.55 12.09 -3.05
N THR A 110 13.60 12.75 -3.55
CA THR A 110 13.72 14.23 -3.41
C THR A 110 12.49 14.95 -3.99
N ARG A 111 11.82 14.28 -4.92
CA ARG A 111 10.48 14.60 -5.42
C ARG A 111 9.66 13.31 -5.37
N SER A 112 8.42 13.38 -4.88
CA SER A 112 7.49 12.25 -4.95
C SER A 112 6.89 12.21 -6.35
N TRP A 113 7.30 11.24 -7.17
CA TRP A 113 6.84 11.11 -8.55
C TRP A 113 5.34 10.82 -8.58
N LEU A 114 4.85 9.97 -7.67
CA LEU A 114 3.44 9.63 -7.55
C LEU A 114 2.58 10.84 -7.17
N ALA A 115 3.01 11.66 -6.21
CA ALA A 115 2.23 12.83 -5.80
C ALA A 115 2.05 13.82 -6.96
N TYR A 116 3.10 14.07 -7.75
CA TYR A 116 2.97 14.94 -8.93
C TYR A 116 2.15 14.31 -10.05
N LEU A 117 2.26 13.00 -10.26
CA LEU A 117 1.51 12.30 -11.29
C LEU A 117 0.01 12.32 -11.00
N LEU A 118 -0.36 12.02 -9.75
CA LEU A 118 -1.74 11.87 -9.31
C LEU A 118 -2.43 13.21 -9.00
N ALA A 119 -1.66 14.27 -8.71
CA ALA A 119 -2.23 15.60 -8.49
C ALA A 119 -3.03 16.04 -9.72
N GLY A 120 -4.14 16.74 -9.50
CA GLY A 120 -4.91 17.37 -10.57
C GLY A 120 -4.38 18.74 -10.96
N ILE A 121 -5.12 19.43 -11.83
CA ILE A 121 -4.81 20.81 -12.26
C ILE A 121 -5.42 21.82 -11.30
N GLU A 122 -6.58 21.49 -10.76
CA GLU A 122 -7.30 22.34 -9.83
C GLU A 122 -6.63 22.37 -8.47
N ALA A 123 -6.76 23.49 -7.76
CA ALA A 123 -6.13 23.64 -6.45
C ALA A 123 -6.68 22.66 -5.40
N ARG A 124 -7.94 22.23 -5.55
CA ARG A 124 -8.58 21.24 -4.67
C ARG A 124 -8.02 19.82 -4.86
N GLU A 125 -7.52 19.51 -6.05
CA GLU A 125 -6.96 18.20 -6.40
C GLU A 125 -5.44 18.09 -6.13
N GLU A 126 -4.86 19.04 -5.39
CA GLU A 126 -3.44 19.02 -5.07
C GLU A 126 -3.12 17.93 -4.04
N LEU A 127 -2.34 16.93 -4.45
CA LEU A 127 -1.87 15.87 -3.56
C LEU A 127 -0.47 16.17 -3.01
N LYS A 128 -0.37 16.28 -1.68
CA LYS A 128 0.93 16.37 -0.99
C LYS A 128 1.49 14.98 -0.71
N ALA A 129 2.80 14.83 -0.84
CA ALA A 129 3.48 13.55 -0.57
C ALA A 129 3.21 12.99 0.84
N LYS A 130 3.10 13.86 1.85
CA LYS A 130 2.79 13.45 3.24
C LYS A 130 1.37 12.89 3.40
N GLN A 131 0.40 13.42 2.63
CA GLN A 131 -0.97 12.92 2.65
C GLN A 131 -1.07 11.59 1.89
N LEU A 132 -0.39 11.49 0.75
CA LEU A 132 -0.30 10.23 -0.01
C LEU A 132 0.35 9.11 0.81
N GLU A 133 1.33 9.45 1.66
CA GLU A 133 1.92 8.51 2.62
C GLU A 133 0.85 7.95 3.56
N LYS A 134 -0.07 8.77 4.10
CA LYS A 134 -1.15 8.28 4.97
C LYS A 134 -2.04 7.25 4.25
N VAL A 135 -2.35 7.47 2.97
CA VAL A 135 -3.17 6.54 2.18
C VAL A 135 -2.46 5.20 1.97
N ILE A 136 -1.18 5.23 1.55
CA ILE A 136 -0.40 4.01 1.27
C ILE A 136 -0.21 3.15 2.52
N TYR A 137 -0.04 3.78 3.69
CA TYR A 137 0.15 3.08 4.97
C TYR A 137 -1.14 2.94 5.78
N PHE A 138 -2.31 2.95 5.11
CA PHE A 138 -3.62 2.61 5.71
C PHE A 138 -4.01 3.48 6.90
N ALA A 139 -3.71 4.78 6.85
CA ALA A 139 -4.07 5.77 7.86
C ALA A 139 -5.09 6.81 7.36
N ALA A 140 -5.41 6.82 6.07
CA ALA A 140 -6.41 7.70 5.47
C ALA A 140 -6.99 7.06 4.21
N ASN A 141 -8.20 7.45 3.85
CA ASN A 141 -8.88 7.02 2.63
C ASN A 141 -8.70 8.04 1.51
N LEU A 142 -8.61 7.56 0.28
CA LEU A 142 -8.55 8.37 -0.94
C LEU A 142 -9.77 8.08 -1.79
N VAL A 143 -10.46 9.15 -2.20
CA VAL A 143 -11.52 9.09 -3.21
C VAL A 143 -10.88 8.99 -4.58
N THR A 144 -11.20 7.93 -5.32
CA THR A 144 -10.70 7.72 -6.68
C THR A 144 -11.60 8.33 -7.74
N TRP A 145 -12.91 8.31 -7.50
CA TRP A 145 -13.90 8.77 -8.46
C TRP A 145 -15.20 9.13 -7.76
N VAL A 146 -15.93 10.07 -8.36
CA VAL A 146 -17.24 10.54 -7.91
C VAL A 146 -18.11 10.69 -9.16
N ASP A 147 -19.33 10.21 -9.08
CA ASP A 147 -20.37 10.44 -10.07
C ASP A 147 -21.02 11.80 -9.81
N GLU A 148 -20.56 12.83 -10.53
CA GLU A 148 -21.07 14.19 -10.32
C GLU A 148 -22.49 14.37 -10.87
N GLU A 149 -22.84 13.67 -11.94
CA GLU A 149 -24.16 13.75 -12.58
C GLU A 149 -25.22 13.13 -11.68
N LYS A 150 -25.02 11.88 -11.29
CA LYS A 150 -25.94 11.17 -10.39
C LYS A 150 -26.08 11.88 -9.03
N ARG A 151 -24.98 12.43 -8.51
CA ARG A 151 -25.03 13.23 -7.28
C ARG A 151 -25.89 14.47 -7.46
N HIS A 152 -25.77 15.18 -8.58
CA HIS A 152 -26.55 16.40 -8.81
C HIS A 152 -28.05 16.11 -8.93
N GLU A 153 -28.42 15.02 -9.59
CA GLU A 153 -29.81 14.59 -9.74
C GLU A 153 -30.46 14.20 -8.42
N GLU A 154 -29.77 13.41 -7.59
CA GLU A 154 -30.30 12.91 -6.32
C GLU A 154 -30.09 13.87 -5.14
N LEU A 155 -29.33 14.96 -5.31
CA LEU A 155 -29.02 15.89 -4.23
C LEU A 155 -30.25 16.40 -3.48
N PRO A 156 -31.34 16.83 -4.15
CA PRO A 156 -32.53 17.32 -3.45
C PRO A 156 -33.22 16.24 -2.60
N ASN A 157 -33.24 15.00 -3.09
CA ASN A 157 -33.83 13.87 -2.36
C ASN A 157 -33.01 13.58 -1.11
N LEU A 158 -31.67 13.52 -1.24
CA LEU A 158 -30.77 13.30 -0.12
C LEU A 158 -30.79 14.45 0.91
N GLU A 159 -30.99 15.70 0.48
CA GLU A 159 -31.19 16.85 1.38
C GLU A 159 -32.48 16.70 2.21
N ALA A 160 -33.56 16.23 1.60
CA ALA A 160 -34.82 15.98 2.29
C ALA A 160 -34.69 14.84 3.30
N GLU A 161 -34.12 13.70 2.87
CA GLU A 161 -33.86 12.53 3.74
C GLU A 161 -33.01 12.90 4.95
N LEU A 162 -31.93 13.69 4.75
CA LEU A 162 -31.09 14.16 5.85
C LEU A 162 -31.88 15.01 6.85
N THR A 163 -32.73 15.91 6.35
CA THR A 163 -33.49 16.81 7.22
C THR A 163 -34.46 16.03 8.09
N GLU A 164 -35.16 15.05 7.51
CA GLU A 164 -36.05 14.14 8.24
C GLU A 164 -35.28 13.32 9.30
N GLU A 165 -34.10 12.81 8.95
CA GLU A 165 -33.25 12.04 9.87
C GLU A 165 -32.74 12.89 11.05
N LEU A 166 -32.29 14.12 10.78
CA LEU A 166 -31.84 15.05 11.82
C LEU A 166 -32.99 15.39 12.78
N GLU A 167 -34.21 15.57 12.27
CA GLU A 167 -35.41 15.76 13.09
C GLU A 167 -35.73 14.53 13.93
N GLU A 168 -35.61 13.32 13.37
CA GLU A 168 -35.84 12.06 14.09
C GLU A 168 -34.83 11.87 15.23
N ILE A 169 -33.54 12.08 14.98
CA ILE A 169 -32.48 11.99 16.01
C ILE A 169 -32.74 13.03 17.12
N THR A 170 -33.09 14.25 16.74
CA THR A 170 -33.40 15.33 17.69
C THR A 170 -34.60 14.96 18.57
N LYS A 171 -35.66 14.43 17.96
CA LYS A 171 -36.86 13.98 18.67
C LYS A 171 -36.56 12.81 19.61
N GLN A 172 -35.77 11.85 19.17
CA GLN A 172 -35.38 10.70 19.97
C GLN A 172 -34.54 11.11 21.18
N ARG A 173 -33.59 12.04 20.99
CA ARG A 173 -32.83 12.67 22.09
C ARG A 173 -33.75 13.30 23.13
N ASP A 174 -34.72 14.10 22.70
CA ASP A 174 -35.61 14.81 23.61
C ASP A 174 -36.52 13.84 24.39
N LEU A 175 -37.00 12.77 23.75
CA LEU A 175 -37.74 11.69 24.40
C LEU A 175 -36.91 10.94 25.45
N ASP A 176 -35.65 10.64 25.14
CA ASP A 176 -34.78 9.92 26.08
C ASP A 176 -34.37 10.80 27.26
N ILE A 177 -34.20 12.11 27.04
CA ILE A 177 -33.99 13.09 28.12
C ILE A 177 -35.23 13.18 29.01
N ASP A 178 -36.44 13.30 28.43
CA ASP A 178 -37.70 13.35 29.19
C ASP A 178 -37.92 12.09 30.04
N ARG A 179 -37.66 10.90 29.46
CA ARG A 179 -37.69 9.63 30.21
C ARG A 179 -36.72 9.63 31.39
N LYS A 180 -35.51 10.19 31.20
CA LYS A 180 -34.50 10.27 32.28
C LYS A 180 -34.88 11.26 33.36
N TYR A 181 -35.51 12.38 33.02
CA TYR A 181 -36.06 13.31 34.00
C TYR A 181 -37.19 12.66 34.81
N LYS A 182 -38.13 11.95 34.17
CA LYS A 182 -39.20 11.21 34.85
C LYS A 182 -38.67 10.14 35.82
N GLN A 183 -37.68 9.36 35.39
CA GLN A 183 -37.01 8.39 36.25
C GLN A 183 -36.34 9.06 37.46
N LEU A 184 -35.68 10.20 37.24
CA LEU A 184 -35.07 10.96 38.32
C LEU A 184 -36.13 11.45 39.33
N GLU A 185 -37.26 11.99 38.85
CA GLU A 185 -38.35 12.44 39.72
C GLU A 185 -38.92 11.29 40.57
N GLU A 186 -39.19 10.13 39.96
CA GLU A 186 -39.68 8.93 40.65
C GLU A 186 -38.69 8.43 41.71
N GLU A 187 -37.40 8.39 41.38
CA GLU A 187 -36.36 7.94 42.31
C GLU A 187 -36.10 8.94 43.45
N LEU A 188 -36.18 10.25 43.19
CA LEU A 188 -36.10 11.26 44.24
C LEU A 188 -37.30 11.17 45.18
N ALA A 189 -38.50 10.99 44.65
CA ALA A 189 -39.70 10.79 45.47
C ALA A 189 -39.60 9.54 46.35
N ALA A 190 -39.02 8.44 45.83
CA ALA A 190 -38.76 7.23 46.61
C ALA A 190 -37.73 7.46 47.73
N LEU A 191 -36.61 8.15 47.44
CA LEU A 191 -35.57 8.46 48.42
C LEU A 191 -36.06 9.43 49.51
N GLU A 192 -36.93 10.37 49.16
CA GLU A 192 -37.61 11.26 50.11
C GLU A 192 -38.59 10.48 51.01
N ALA A 193 -39.36 9.54 50.45
CA ALA A 193 -40.28 8.68 51.20
C ALA A 193 -39.54 7.73 52.17
N GLU A 194 -38.34 7.26 51.81
CA GLU A 194 -37.48 6.43 52.65
C GLU A 194 -36.70 7.22 53.72
N GLY A 195 -36.76 8.57 53.70
CA GLY A 195 -36.06 9.42 54.66
C GLY A 195 -34.54 9.44 54.48
N ALA A 196 -34.05 9.27 53.25
CA ALA A 196 -32.63 9.27 52.92
C ALA A 196 -31.95 10.61 53.28
N ARG A 197 -30.63 10.59 53.50
CA ARG A 197 -29.88 11.80 53.84
C ARG A 197 -29.83 12.74 52.63
N GLU A 198 -29.85 14.04 52.88
CA GLU A 198 -29.76 15.09 51.84
C GLU A 198 -28.50 14.95 50.96
N ALA A 199 -27.42 14.40 51.52
CA ALA A 199 -26.20 14.06 50.78
C ALA A 199 -26.41 12.96 49.72
N ASP A 200 -27.25 11.96 50.01
CA ASP A 200 -27.55 10.84 49.11
C ASP A 200 -28.47 11.30 47.98
N ILE A 201 -29.45 12.16 48.29
CA ILE A 201 -30.34 12.81 47.31
C ILE A 201 -29.51 13.65 46.32
N LYS A 202 -28.60 14.49 46.84
CA LYS A 202 -27.74 15.34 46.00
C LYS A 202 -26.74 14.53 45.16
N ALA A 203 -26.22 13.42 45.69
CA ALA A 203 -25.36 12.51 44.95
C ALA A 203 -26.13 11.86 43.78
N ARG A 204 -27.39 11.47 44.00
CA ARG A 204 -28.24 10.89 42.97
C ARG A 204 -28.61 11.87 41.86
N GLN A 205 -28.94 13.12 42.22
CA GLN A 205 -29.17 14.22 41.28
C GLN A 205 -27.94 14.43 40.39
N LYS A 206 -26.75 14.56 40.98
CA LYS A 206 -25.50 14.75 40.24
C LYS A 206 -25.20 13.59 39.28
N LEU A 207 -25.55 12.36 39.68
CA LEU A 207 -25.38 11.18 38.82
C LEU A 207 -26.36 11.19 37.64
N ALA A 208 -27.62 11.56 37.86
CA ALA A 208 -28.61 11.69 36.80
C ALA A 208 -28.30 12.86 35.85
N GLU A 209 -27.86 14.01 36.36
CA GLU A 209 -27.39 15.13 35.54
C GLU A 209 -26.24 14.71 34.63
N ARG A 210 -25.28 13.94 35.14
CA ARG A 210 -24.18 13.39 34.34
C ARG A 210 -24.71 12.42 33.27
N ASP A 211 -25.67 11.57 33.62
CA ASP A 211 -26.24 10.62 32.66
C ASP A 211 -27.04 11.33 31.56
N ILE A 212 -27.80 12.37 31.88
CA ILE A 212 -28.50 13.23 30.92
C ILE A 212 -27.50 13.98 30.03
N ALA A 213 -26.41 14.50 30.60
CA ALA A 213 -25.34 15.13 29.84
C ALA A 213 -24.70 14.13 28.85
N ASN A 214 -24.44 12.90 29.27
CA ASN A 214 -23.91 11.84 28.39
C ASN A 214 -24.87 11.50 27.24
N VAL A 215 -26.20 11.51 27.48
CA VAL A 215 -27.20 11.27 26.44
C VAL A 215 -27.18 12.42 25.41
N ARG A 216 -27.14 13.68 25.88
CA ARG A 216 -27.02 14.86 25.01
C ARG A 216 -25.75 14.80 24.17
N GLU A 217 -24.60 14.57 24.80
CA GLU A 217 -23.31 14.52 24.11
C GLU A 217 -23.27 13.44 23.01
N ARG A 218 -23.88 12.26 23.27
CA ARG A 218 -23.98 11.21 22.25
C ARG A 218 -24.85 11.60 21.07
N ALA A 219 -26.04 12.15 21.33
CA ALA A 219 -26.95 12.57 20.27
C ALA A 219 -26.38 13.75 19.47
N ASP A 220 -25.74 14.72 20.14
CA ASP A 220 -25.10 15.86 19.47
C ASP A 220 -23.90 15.39 18.61
N ALA A 221 -23.15 14.40 19.07
CA ALA A 221 -22.08 13.79 18.28
C ALA A 221 -22.59 13.01 17.06
N GLU A 222 -23.75 12.35 17.17
CA GLU A 222 -24.41 11.67 16.07
C GLU A 222 -24.94 12.67 15.03
N LEU A 223 -25.66 13.71 15.46
CA LEU A 223 -26.12 14.81 14.60
C LEU A 223 -24.96 15.47 13.86
N ASP A 224 -23.87 15.79 14.57
CA ASP A 224 -22.67 16.37 13.98
C ASP A 224 -22.01 15.44 12.96
N LEU A 225 -21.93 14.13 13.24
CA LEU A 225 -21.36 13.16 12.30
C LEU A 225 -22.19 13.07 11.01
N VAL A 226 -23.52 12.97 11.13
CA VAL A 226 -24.45 12.87 10.00
C VAL A 226 -24.39 14.12 9.13
N GLN A 227 -24.44 15.31 9.76
CA GLN A 227 -24.30 16.58 9.07
C GLN A 227 -22.94 16.71 8.38
N ARG A 228 -21.84 16.41 9.09
CA ARG A 228 -20.48 16.44 8.51
C ARG A 228 -20.33 15.46 7.34
N ALA A 229 -20.89 14.26 7.43
CA ALA A 229 -20.87 13.28 6.35
C ALA A 229 -21.55 13.84 5.10
N PHE A 230 -22.69 14.49 5.26
CA PHE A 230 -23.41 15.09 4.14
C PHE A 230 -22.68 16.29 3.52
N ASP A 231 -22.17 17.20 4.35
CA ASP A 231 -21.39 18.35 3.88
C ASP A 231 -20.12 17.89 3.14
N GLU A 232 -19.48 16.84 3.64
CA GLU A 232 -18.29 16.26 3.01
C GLU A 232 -18.63 15.55 1.68
N PHE A 233 -19.80 14.93 1.59
CA PHE A 233 -20.36 14.34 0.37
C PHE A 233 -20.65 15.38 -0.71
N LYS A 234 -21.25 16.53 -0.36
CA LYS A 234 -21.44 17.67 -1.28
C LYS A 234 -20.12 18.15 -1.87
N GLY A 235 -19.10 18.27 -1.03
CA GLY A 235 -17.75 18.69 -1.41
C GLY A 235 -16.85 17.57 -1.96
N LEU A 236 -17.37 16.37 -2.20
CA LEU A 236 -16.58 15.22 -2.61
C LEU A 236 -16.09 15.40 -4.05
N HIS A 237 -14.83 15.09 -4.29
CA HIS A 237 -14.23 15.11 -5.62
C HIS A 237 -13.12 14.06 -5.69
N GLY A 238 -12.75 13.67 -6.91
CA GLY A 238 -11.63 12.77 -7.13
C GLY A 238 -10.34 13.30 -6.50
N ARG A 239 -9.51 12.42 -5.96
CA ARG A 239 -8.23 12.71 -5.29
C ARG A 239 -8.36 13.35 -3.90
N LYS A 240 -9.57 13.55 -3.36
CA LYS A 240 -9.76 14.01 -1.97
C LYS A 240 -9.33 12.92 -0.98
N ILE A 241 -8.61 13.32 0.06
CA ILE A 241 -8.16 12.42 1.13
C ILE A 241 -8.94 12.71 2.41
N ILE A 242 -9.53 11.68 3.00
CA ILE A 242 -10.30 11.73 4.23
C ILE A 242 -9.56 10.91 5.29
N GLU A 243 -9.16 11.57 6.38
CA GLU A 243 -8.37 10.96 7.46
C GLU A 243 -9.25 10.36 8.57
N ASP A 244 -10.46 10.88 8.77
CA ASP A 244 -11.39 10.41 9.77
C ASP A 244 -12.05 9.10 9.32
N GLU A 245 -11.78 8.01 10.05
CA GLU A 245 -12.29 6.67 9.76
C GLU A 245 -13.79 6.56 9.99
N MET A 246 -14.34 7.25 11.01
CA MET A 246 -15.78 7.23 11.30
C MET A 246 -16.54 7.94 10.19
N LEU A 247 -16.05 9.12 9.79
CA LEU A 247 -16.62 9.87 8.67
C LEU A 247 -16.59 9.08 7.36
N TRP A 248 -15.45 8.42 7.06
CA TRP A 248 -15.35 7.60 5.86
C TRP A 248 -16.30 6.41 5.86
N ARG A 249 -16.47 5.76 7.01
CA ARG A 249 -17.41 4.65 7.15
C ARG A 249 -18.84 5.13 6.90
N GLU A 250 -19.23 6.25 7.49
CA GLU A 250 -20.57 6.82 7.29
C GLU A 250 -20.81 7.20 5.81
N LEU A 251 -19.81 7.81 5.17
CA LEU A 251 -19.86 8.13 3.74
C LEU A 251 -20.03 6.87 2.89
N LYS A 252 -19.31 5.79 3.21
CA LYS A 252 -19.39 4.53 2.46
C LYS A 252 -20.72 3.82 2.68
N ASP A 253 -21.22 3.80 3.91
CA ASP A 253 -22.46 3.12 4.26
C ASP A 253 -23.66 3.81 3.60
N ARG A 254 -23.66 5.14 3.52
CA ARG A 254 -24.75 5.93 2.90
C ARG A 254 -24.60 6.17 1.40
N TYR A 255 -23.41 6.59 0.96
CA TYR A 255 -23.20 7.16 -0.37
C TYR A 255 -22.27 6.33 -1.28
N SER A 256 -22.01 5.05 -0.95
CA SER A 256 -21.16 4.17 -1.78
C SER A 256 -21.60 4.06 -3.24
N ALA A 257 -22.87 4.33 -3.55
CA ALA A 257 -23.40 4.30 -4.91
C ALA A 257 -23.00 5.51 -5.77
N PHE A 258 -22.37 6.54 -5.19
CA PHE A 258 -22.01 7.80 -5.85
C PHE A 258 -20.50 8.02 -5.96
N PHE A 259 -19.68 7.26 -5.22
CA PHE A 259 -18.23 7.42 -5.26
C PHE A 259 -17.51 6.11 -5.02
N GLU A 260 -16.26 6.06 -5.47
CA GLU A 260 -15.35 4.96 -5.20
C GLU A 260 -14.09 5.46 -4.50
N GLY A 261 -13.60 4.71 -3.52
CA GLY A 261 -12.32 4.98 -2.90
C GLY A 261 -11.91 3.93 -1.86
N GLY A 262 -10.84 4.22 -1.14
CA GLY A 262 -10.36 3.38 -0.04
C GLY A 262 -8.92 3.68 0.34
N MET A 263 -8.23 2.68 0.89
CA MET A 263 -6.85 2.79 1.36
C MET A 263 -5.86 1.95 0.56
N GLY A 264 -4.57 2.28 0.70
CA GLY A 264 -3.47 1.45 0.22
C GLY A 264 -3.08 1.67 -1.24
N ALA A 265 -2.13 0.86 -1.69
CA ALA A 265 -1.57 0.97 -3.04
C ALA A 265 -2.57 0.59 -4.15
N GLU A 266 -3.51 -0.30 -3.86
CA GLU A 266 -4.52 -0.76 -4.82
C GLU A 266 -5.40 0.38 -5.31
N VAL A 267 -5.77 1.29 -4.41
CA VAL A 267 -6.59 2.47 -4.71
C VAL A 267 -5.82 3.46 -5.59
N LEU A 268 -4.49 3.55 -5.39
CA LEU A 268 -3.63 4.33 -6.29
C LEU A 268 -3.54 3.70 -7.68
N ALA A 269 -3.52 2.37 -7.78
CA ALA A 269 -3.51 1.69 -9.08
C ALA A 269 -4.79 2.01 -9.87
N ARG A 270 -5.96 1.90 -9.22
CA ARG A 270 -7.25 2.28 -9.82
C ARG A 270 -7.27 3.75 -10.24
N LEU A 271 -6.71 4.65 -9.43
CA LEU A 271 -6.62 6.07 -9.79
C LEU A 271 -5.71 6.29 -11.01
N ILE A 272 -4.57 5.61 -11.10
CA ILE A 272 -3.67 5.70 -12.25
C ILE A 272 -4.36 5.24 -13.54
N GLU A 273 -5.16 4.17 -13.47
CA GLU A 273 -5.89 3.62 -14.62
C GLU A 273 -6.97 4.56 -15.16
N ARG A 274 -7.56 5.37 -14.29
CA ARG A 274 -8.58 6.36 -14.68
C ARG A 274 -8.00 7.65 -15.28
N ILE A 275 -6.69 7.87 -15.19
CA ILE A 275 -6.07 9.10 -15.72
C ILE A 275 -5.84 8.93 -17.23
N ASP A 276 -6.44 9.82 -18.02
CA ASP A 276 -6.05 10.02 -19.41
C ASP A 276 -4.84 10.95 -19.48
N PHE A 277 -3.69 10.40 -19.86
CA PHE A 277 -2.43 11.16 -19.92
C PHE A 277 -2.36 12.07 -21.14
N ASP A 278 -3.06 11.74 -22.23
CA ASP A 278 -3.10 12.56 -23.43
C ASP A 278 -3.89 13.85 -23.15
N GLU A 279 -5.05 13.72 -22.52
CA GLU A 279 -5.83 14.87 -22.06
C GLU A 279 -5.09 15.71 -21.02
N GLU A 280 -4.51 15.06 -19.99
CA GLU A 280 -3.79 15.77 -18.94
C GLU A 280 -2.58 16.53 -19.48
N GLU A 281 -1.88 15.99 -20.48
CA GLU A 281 -0.77 16.68 -21.13
C GLU A 281 -1.24 17.96 -21.84
N VAL A 282 -2.35 17.88 -22.58
CA VAL A 282 -2.93 19.05 -23.27
C VAL A 282 -3.38 20.11 -22.27
N LYS A 283 -4.14 19.71 -21.24
CA LYS A 283 -4.63 20.62 -20.20
C LYS A 283 -3.48 21.29 -19.45
N LEU A 284 -2.40 20.56 -19.14
CA LEU A 284 -1.21 21.11 -18.48
C LEU A 284 -0.45 22.11 -19.35
N ARG A 285 -0.30 21.84 -20.66
CA ARG A 285 0.34 22.78 -21.58
C ARG A 285 -0.46 24.08 -21.68
N ALA A 286 -1.77 23.99 -21.86
CA ALA A 286 -2.66 25.14 -21.89
C ALA A 286 -2.63 25.94 -20.56
N ALA A 287 -2.52 25.27 -19.42
CA ALA A 287 -2.44 25.95 -18.12
C ALA A 287 -1.10 26.68 -17.90
N ILE A 288 0.01 26.16 -18.43
CA ILE A 288 1.34 26.77 -18.31
C ILE A 288 1.50 27.98 -19.23
N ASP A 289 0.94 27.87 -20.44
CA ASP A 289 0.98 28.89 -21.49
C ASP A 289 -0.45 29.17 -21.99
N PRO A 290 -1.24 29.94 -21.22
CA PRO A 290 -2.61 30.27 -21.59
C PRO A 290 -2.67 31.12 -22.85
N GLN A 291 -3.66 30.87 -23.71
CA GLN A 291 -3.95 31.73 -24.86
C GLN A 291 -4.46 33.11 -24.40
N ASP A 292 -4.31 34.12 -25.26
CA ASP A 292 -4.62 35.52 -24.97
C ASP A 292 -6.01 35.70 -24.31
N GLY A 293 -6.02 36.31 -23.11
CA GLY A 293 -7.23 36.62 -22.35
C GLY A 293 -7.44 35.79 -21.07
N GLN A 294 -6.71 34.69 -20.86
CA GLN A 294 -6.77 33.92 -19.60
C GLN A 294 -5.74 34.39 -18.57
N ARG A 295 -6.12 34.42 -17.29
CA ARG A 295 -5.21 34.82 -16.20
C ARG A 295 -4.07 33.80 -16.05
N PRO A 296 -2.81 34.24 -16.04
CA PRO A 296 -1.68 33.33 -15.86
C PRO A 296 -1.70 32.71 -14.46
N LEU A 297 -1.23 31.46 -14.36
CA LEU A 297 -0.97 30.81 -13.09
C LEU A 297 0.03 31.61 -12.26
N SER A 298 -0.14 31.61 -10.94
CA SER A 298 0.87 32.15 -10.02
C SER A 298 2.22 31.44 -10.23
N ALA A 299 3.33 32.14 -9.99
CA ALA A 299 4.68 31.61 -10.26
C ALA A 299 4.92 30.22 -9.60
N GLN A 300 4.44 30.03 -8.38
CA GLN A 300 4.54 28.76 -7.67
C GLN A 300 3.72 27.64 -8.34
N ARG A 301 2.48 27.94 -8.77
CA ARG A 301 1.61 26.98 -9.48
C ARG A 301 2.17 26.63 -10.86
N LYS A 302 2.67 27.63 -11.60
CA LYS A 302 3.37 27.42 -12.88
C LYS A 302 4.57 26.49 -12.72
N GLN A 303 5.39 26.67 -11.68
CA GLN A 303 6.53 25.78 -11.43
C GLN A 303 6.10 24.34 -11.10
N LYS A 304 5.01 24.13 -10.36
CA LYS A 304 4.45 22.80 -10.09
C LYS A 304 3.89 22.16 -11.36
N ALA A 305 3.15 22.91 -12.17
CA ALA A 305 2.60 22.45 -13.44
C ALA A 305 3.70 22.01 -14.42
N ILE A 306 4.78 22.79 -14.56
CA ILE A 306 5.95 22.41 -15.38
C ILE A 306 6.59 21.10 -14.90
N LYS A 307 6.73 20.93 -13.58
CA LYS A 307 7.27 19.69 -13.00
C LYS A 307 6.36 18.50 -13.28
N ARG A 308 5.04 18.68 -13.16
CA ARG A 308 4.03 17.67 -13.46
C ARG A 308 4.04 17.30 -14.94
N LEU A 309 4.02 18.29 -15.85
CA LEU A 309 4.10 18.10 -17.29
C LEU A 309 5.33 17.27 -17.67
N LYS A 310 6.49 17.56 -17.09
CA LYS A 310 7.71 16.76 -17.34
C LYS A 310 7.53 15.28 -17.01
N ILE A 311 6.75 14.93 -15.99
CA ILE A 311 6.47 13.55 -15.58
C ILE A 311 5.44 12.92 -16.52
N VAL A 312 4.33 13.63 -16.77
CA VAL A 312 3.26 13.17 -17.67
C VAL A 312 3.81 12.92 -19.07
N THR A 313 4.51 13.88 -19.67
CA THR A 313 5.16 13.73 -20.98
C THR A 313 6.19 12.60 -20.99
N ALA A 314 6.87 12.32 -19.88
CA ALA A 314 7.82 11.19 -19.82
C ALA A 314 7.11 9.83 -19.86
N PHE A 315 5.95 9.71 -19.21
CA PHE A 315 5.11 8.51 -19.26
C PHE A 315 4.31 8.39 -20.56
N ASN A 316 3.95 9.51 -21.18
CA ASN A 316 3.21 9.53 -22.44
C ASN A 316 4.08 9.22 -23.68
N ARG A 317 5.38 8.98 -23.49
CA ARG A 317 6.25 8.51 -24.58
C ARG A 317 5.80 7.14 -25.06
N ARG A 318 5.56 7.01 -26.36
CA ARG A 318 5.12 5.77 -27.00
C ARG A 318 6.27 5.11 -27.77
N ASP A 319 6.21 3.79 -27.86
CA ASP A 319 7.04 2.98 -28.74
C ASP A 319 6.51 3.03 -30.18
N GLU A 320 7.23 2.39 -31.11
CA GLU A 320 6.86 2.30 -32.53
C GLU A 320 5.51 1.61 -32.76
N HIS A 321 5.00 0.89 -31.77
CA HIS A 321 3.72 0.16 -31.80
C HIS A 321 2.59 0.94 -31.11
N GLY A 322 2.82 2.22 -30.76
CA GLY A 322 1.84 3.09 -30.11
C GLY A 322 1.59 2.80 -28.63
N ARG A 323 2.31 1.84 -28.01
CA ARG A 323 2.21 1.53 -26.58
C ARG A 323 3.12 2.43 -25.79
N ARG A 324 2.76 2.75 -24.55
CA ARG A 324 3.65 3.54 -23.68
C ARG A 324 4.92 2.76 -23.38
N VAL A 325 6.07 3.42 -23.50
CA VAL A 325 7.38 2.81 -23.23
C VAL A 325 7.50 2.40 -21.76
N ASN A 326 6.92 3.20 -20.86
CA ASN A 326 6.82 2.89 -19.45
C ASN A 326 5.36 3.01 -19.02
N ASP A 327 4.83 1.94 -18.44
CA ASP A 327 3.52 1.97 -17.81
C ASP A 327 3.62 2.61 -16.41
N PRO A 328 2.88 3.69 -16.11
CA PRO A 328 2.82 4.27 -14.77
C PRO A 328 2.37 3.27 -13.68
N ARG A 329 1.55 2.26 -14.03
CA ARG A 329 1.10 1.21 -13.11
C ARG A 329 2.29 0.40 -12.56
N ALA A 330 3.40 0.30 -13.29
CA ALA A 330 4.60 -0.41 -12.85
C ALA A 330 5.29 0.19 -11.60
N MET A 331 4.90 1.40 -11.16
CA MET A 331 5.31 1.93 -9.84
C MET A 331 4.64 1.20 -8.67
N ILE A 332 3.56 0.46 -8.94
CA ILE A 332 2.82 -0.36 -8.00
C ILE A 332 3.10 -1.82 -8.36
N LEU A 333 3.66 -2.55 -7.40
CA LEU A 333 4.14 -3.91 -7.55
C LEU A 333 3.06 -4.88 -7.07
N ASP A 334 2.60 -5.72 -7.99
CA ASP A 334 1.86 -6.95 -7.67
C ASP A 334 2.84 -8.13 -7.48
N VAL A 335 4.05 -8.00 -8.04
CA VAL A 335 5.09 -9.03 -8.03
C VAL A 335 6.44 -8.42 -7.64
N VAL A 336 7.15 -9.09 -6.73
CA VAL A 336 8.50 -8.67 -6.30
C VAL A 336 9.55 -9.64 -6.84
N PRO A 337 10.58 -9.17 -7.57
CA PRO A 337 11.66 -10.03 -8.04
C PRO A 337 12.58 -10.47 -6.90
N VAL A 338 13.04 -11.72 -6.95
CA VAL A 338 14.01 -12.31 -6.04
C VAL A 338 15.34 -12.47 -6.75
N ILE A 339 16.36 -11.77 -6.25
CA ILE A 339 17.71 -11.81 -6.80
C ILE A 339 18.30 -13.24 -6.71
N PRO A 340 19.12 -13.67 -7.68
CA PRO A 340 19.75 -14.98 -7.66
C PRO A 340 20.52 -15.27 -6.36
N PRO A 341 20.47 -16.50 -5.81
CA PRO A 341 21.02 -16.84 -4.50
C PRO A 341 22.53 -16.63 -4.37
N ASP A 342 23.29 -16.79 -5.45
CA ASP A 342 24.75 -16.60 -5.42
C ASP A 342 25.14 -15.13 -5.24
N LEU A 343 24.22 -14.19 -5.52
CA LEU A 343 24.40 -12.76 -5.22
C LEU A 343 24.00 -12.41 -3.78
N ARG A 344 23.40 -13.36 -3.04
CA ARG A 344 23.01 -13.24 -1.63
C ARG A 344 23.40 -14.52 -0.84
N PRO A 345 24.69 -14.87 -0.81
CA PRO A 345 25.14 -16.17 -0.34
C PRO A 345 24.85 -16.40 1.16
N MET A 346 24.77 -17.68 1.51
CA MET A 346 24.74 -18.18 2.87
C MET A 346 25.94 -19.12 3.02
N VAL A 347 26.88 -18.75 3.87
CA VAL A 347 28.17 -19.44 4.02
C VAL A 347 28.25 -20.03 5.41
N GLN A 348 28.68 -21.28 5.50
CA GLN A 348 28.95 -21.93 6.78
C GLN A 348 30.31 -21.45 7.30
N LEU A 349 30.33 -21.00 8.56
CA LEU A 349 31.54 -20.64 9.27
C LEU A 349 32.06 -21.84 10.08
N ASP A 350 33.33 -21.76 10.46
CA ASP A 350 33.93 -22.70 11.41
C ASP A 350 33.14 -22.70 12.72
N GLY A 351 32.80 -23.90 13.21
CA GLY A 351 31.92 -24.09 14.37
C GLY A 351 30.43 -24.23 14.03
N GLY A 352 30.06 -24.47 12.77
CA GLY A 352 28.69 -24.84 12.37
C GLY A 352 27.69 -23.69 12.35
N ARG A 353 28.16 -22.45 12.53
CA ARG A 353 27.34 -21.23 12.38
C ARG A 353 27.18 -20.89 10.90
N PHE A 354 26.14 -20.12 10.57
CA PHE A 354 25.93 -19.62 9.22
C PHE A 354 26.02 -18.10 9.20
N ALA A 355 26.76 -17.57 8.22
CA ALA A 355 26.74 -16.17 7.84
C ALA A 355 25.80 -16.02 6.64
N THR A 356 24.78 -15.17 6.78
CA THR A 356 23.79 -14.90 5.72
C THR A 356 23.88 -13.46 5.26
N SER A 357 23.68 -13.24 3.95
CA SER A 357 23.39 -11.90 3.45
C SER A 357 22.12 -11.32 4.10
N ASP A 358 22.17 -10.04 4.49
CA ASP A 358 21.03 -9.27 5.06
C ASP A 358 19.77 -9.33 4.17
N LEU A 359 19.95 -9.45 2.84
CA LEU A 359 18.85 -9.57 1.89
C LEU A 359 17.96 -10.79 2.16
N ASN A 360 18.54 -11.91 2.62
CA ASN A 360 17.77 -13.12 2.90
C ASN A 360 16.77 -12.87 4.03
N ASP A 361 17.15 -12.09 5.04
CA ASP A 361 16.24 -11.72 6.13
C ASP A 361 15.15 -10.75 5.67
N LEU A 362 15.47 -9.80 4.78
CA LEU A 362 14.50 -8.89 4.20
C LEU A 362 13.48 -9.64 3.32
N TYR A 363 13.93 -10.52 2.42
CA TYR A 363 13.04 -11.38 1.63
C TYR A 363 12.19 -12.29 2.51
N ARG A 364 12.79 -12.90 3.54
CA ARG A 364 12.07 -13.75 4.49
C ARG A 364 10.95 -13.00 5.21
N ARG A 365 11.18 -11.74 5.59
CA ARG A 365 10.15 -10.87 6.17
C ARG A 365 9.00 -10.61 5.18
N VAL A 366 9.30 -10.28 3.92
CA VAL A 366 8.28 -10.09 2.88
C VAL A 366 7.44 -11.36 2.70
N ILE A 367 8.07 -12.53 2.54
CA ILE A 367 7.37 -13.81 2.35
C ILE A 367 6.48 -14.14 3.57
N ASN A 368 7.00 -13.96 4.79
CA ASN A 368 6.23 -14.22 6.01
C ASN A 368 4.97 -13.34 6.12
N ARG A 369 5.11 -12.04 5.82
CA ARG A 369 3.97 -11.09 5.82
C ARG A 369 2.97 -11.42 4.72
N ASN A 370 3.45 -11.72 3.53
CA ASN A 370 2.61 -12.10 2.41
C ASN A 370 1.81 -13.38 2.69
N ASN A 371 2.47 -14.42 3.21
CA ASN A 371 1.82 -15.70 3.55
C ASN A 371 0.86 -15.56 4.74
N ARG A 372 1.10 -14.63 5.66
CA ARG A 372 0.16 -14.30 6.73
C ARG A 372 -1.05 -13.57 6.17
N LEU A 373 -0.85 -12.61 5.27
CA LEU A 373 -1.93 -11.88 4.60
C LEU A 373 -2.82 -12.83 3.77
N LYS A 374 -2.24 -13.74 2.98
CA LYS A 374 -3.00 -14.78 2.24
C LYS A 374 -3.92 -15.57 3.20
N ARG A 375 -3.38 -16.06 4.30
CA ARG A 375 -4.16 -16.79 5.32
C ARG A 375 -5.26 -15.95 5.97
N LEU A 376 -5.01 -14.66 6.23
CA LEU A 376 -6.02 -13.76 6.81
C LEU A 376 -7.18 -13.50 5.83
N LEU A 377 -6.87 -13.38 4.54
CA LEU A 377 -7.88 -13.25 3.48
C LEU A 377 -8.72 -14.53 3.36
N ASP A 378 -8.09 -15.70 3.36
CA ASP A 378 -8.78 -17.00 3.28
C ASP A 378 -9.72 -17.24 4.47
N LEU A 379 -9.35 -16.74 5.65
CA LEU A 379 -10.15 -16.84 6.87
C LEU A 379 -11.26 -15.78 6.98
N GLY A 380 -11.34 -14.83 6.04
CA GLY A 380 -12.30 -13.71 6.11
C GLY A 380 -12.08 -12.81 7.33
N ALA A 381 -10.81 -12.57 7.72
CA ALA A 381 -10.49 -11.75 8.88
C ALA A 381 -11.01 -10.29 8.73
N PRO A 382 -11.37 -9.61 9.84
CA PRO A 382 -11.83 -8.22 9.81
C PRO A 382 -10.87 -7.26 9.08
N GLU A 383 -11.44 -6.24 8.42
CA GLU A 383 -10.71 -5.31 7.56
C GLU A 383 -9.57 -4.59 8.29
N ILE A 384 -9.74 -4.24 9.56
CA ILE A 384 -8.69 -3.60 10.39
C ILE A 384 -7.44 -4.49 10.48
N ILE A 385 -7.60 -5.80 10.68
CA ILE A 385 -6.49 -6.75 10.78
C ILE A 385 -5.82 -6.92 9.41
N VAL A 386 -6.62 -7.02 8.35
CA VAL A 386 -6.14 -7.13 6.96
C VAL A 386 -5.35 -5.87 6.58
N ASN A 387 -5.86 -4.68 6.87
CA ASN A 387 -5.23 -3.39 6.56
C ASN A 387 -3.91 -3.23 7.33
N ASN A 388 -3.85 -3.65 8.59
CA ASN A 388 -2.60 -3.65 9.33
C ASN A 388 -1.57 -4.62 8.71
N GLU A 389 -1.97 -5.82 8.29
CA GLU A 389 -1.04 -6.75 7.64
C GLU A 389 -0.61 -6.28 6.24
N LYS A 390 -1.50 -5.64 5.47
CA LYS A 390 -1.16 -4.95 4.20
C LYS A 390 -0.14 -3.83 4.43
N ARG A 391 -0.32 -3.01 5.48
CA ARG A 391 0.65 -1.98 5.90
C ARG A 391 2.01 -2.60 6.24
N MET A 392 2.03 -3.69 7.00
CA MET A 392 3.27 -4.39 7.35
C MET A 392 3.96 -5.03 6.13
N LEU A 393 3.18 -5.50 5.14
CA LEU A 393 3.72 -6.00 3.88
C LEU A 393 4.38 -4.87 3.07
N GLN A 394 3.72 -3.71 2.97
CA GLN A 394 4.30 -2.51 2.35
C GLN A 394 5.63 -2.14 3.03
N GLU A 395 5.67 -2.06 4.37
CA GLU A 395 6.89 -1.75 5.12
C GLU A 395 8.00 -2.79 4.92
N ALA A 396 7.65 -4.07 4.75
CA ALA A 396 8.63 -5.12 4.49
C ALA A 396 9.26 -4.97 3.09
N VAL A 397 8.46 -4.63 2.08
CA VAL A 397 8.96 -4.39 0.72
C VAL A 397 9.76 -3.09 0.64
N ASP A 398 9.35 -2.06 1.37
CA ASP A 398 10.10 -0.81 1.50
C ASP A 398 11.51 -1.07 2.05
N ALA A 399 11.61 -1.88 3.12
CA ALA A 399 12.88 -2.24 3.72
C ALA A 399 13.74 -3.11 2.79
N LEU A 400 13.12 -3.97 1.98
CA LEU A 400 13.85 -4.77 0.98
C LEU A 400 14.52 -3.88 -0.07
N PHE A 401 13.80 -2.89 -0.60
CA PHE A 401 14.32 -2.01 -1.65
C PHE A 401 15.23 -0.91 -1.12
N ASP A 402 14.84 -0.18 -0.07
CA ASP A 402 15.60 0.96 0.49
C ASP A 402 15.35 1.10 2.01
N ASN A 403 16.09 0.32 2.81
CA ASN A 403 15.91 0.25 4.26
C ASN A 403 16.29 1.56 4.95
N GLY A 404 15.43 2.02 5.87
CA GLY A 404 15.64 3.29 6.59
C GLY A 404 15.27 4.54 5.80
N ARG A 405 14.76 4.39 4.56
CA ARG A 405 14.23 5.52 3.78
C ARG A 405 12.98 6.13 4.39
N ARG A 406 12.16 5.29 5.06
CA ARG A 406 10.98 5.69 5.83
C ARG A 406 11.07 5.10 7.24
N GLY A 407 10.82 5.94 8.25
CA GLY A 407 10.75 5.51 9.64
C GLY A 407 12.07 4.97 10.17
N ARG A 408 11.98 4.09 11.17
CA ARG A 408 13.16 3.43 11.74
C ARG A 408 13.59 2.26 10.83
N PRO A 409 14.89 2.12 10.54
CA PRO A 409 15.37 1.02 9.72
C PRO A 409 15.12 -0.32 10.42
N VAL A 410 14.91 -1.36 9.61
CA VAL A 410 14.87 -2.73 10.12
C VAL A 410 16.28 -3.12 10.55
N THR A 411 16.43 -3.46 11.84
CA THR A 411 17.70 -3.86 12.43
C THR A 411 17.81 -5.38 12.54
N GLY A 412 19.03 -5.87 12.37
CA GLY A 412 19.43 -7.24 12.65
C GLY A 412 20.03 -7.40 14.05
N PRO A 413 20.72 -8.52 14.30
CA PRO A 413 21.47 -8.73 15.54
C PRO A 413 22.43 -7.57 15.82
N GLY A 414 22.48 -7.12 17.09
CA GLY A 414 23.33 -6.00 17.51
C GLY A 414 22.84 -4.62 17.08
N ASN A 415 21.54 -4.45 16.82
CA ASN A 415 20.90 -3.17 16.40
C ASN A 415 21.49 -2.55 15.12
N ARG A 416 22.25 -3.31 14.33
CA ARG A 416 22.78 -2.86 13.05
C ARG A 416 21.65 -2.83 12.00
N PRO A 417 21.49 -1.74 11.22
CA PRO A 417 20.55 -1.73 10.11
C PRO A 417 20.93 -2.75 9.04
N LEU A 418 19.95 -3.52 8.57
CA LEU A 418 20.14 -4.48 7.48
C LEU A 418 20.38 -3.73 6.17
N LYS A 419 21.33 -4.21 5.35
CA LYS A 419 21.60 -3.64 4.03
C LYS A 419 20.52 -4.06 3.02
N SER A 420 19.91 -3.07 2.37
CA SER A 420 18.88 -3.24 1.33
C SER A 420 19.48 -3.40 -0.07
N LEU A 421 18.63 -3.64 -1.08
CA LEU A 421 19.04 -3.68 -2.49
C LEU A 421 19.66 -2.35 -2.94
N SER A 422 19.09 -1.22 -2.51
CA SER A 422 19.64 0.12 -2.81
C SER A 422 21.03 0.32 -2.21
N ASP A 423 21.27 -0.19 -1.00
CA ASP A 423 22.56 -0.04 -0.32
C ASP A 423 23.68 -0.81 -1.03
N MET A 424 23.35 -1.86 -1.77
CA MET A 424 24.32 -2.56 -2.62
C MET A 424 24.81 -1.72 -3.78
N LEU A 425 24.04 -0.71 -4.20
CA LEU A 425 24.38 0.17 -5.32
C LEU A 425 25.03 1.48 -4.85
N LYS A 426 24.61 1.99 -3.68
CA LYS A 426 25.00 3.31 -3.17
C LYS A 426 26.28 3.27 -2.33
N GLY A 427 26.93 4.43 -2.20
CA GLY A 427 28.04 4.65 -1.27
C GLY A 427 29.42 4.22 -1.79
N LYS A 428 30.47 4.40 -0.97
CA LYS A 428 31.86 4.04 -1.32
C LYS A 428 32.03 2.53 -1.52
N GLN A 429 31.28 1.73 -0.76
CA GLN A 429 31.23 0.27 -0.87
C GLN A 429 30.15 -0.24 -1.85
N GLY A 430 29.51 0.66 -2.59
CA GLY A 430 28.48 0.31 -3.55
C GLY A 430 29.10 -0.29 -4.81
N ARG A 431 28.33 -1.13 -5.51
CA ARG A 431 28.78 -1.84 -6.71
C ARG A 431 29.33 -0.92 -7.79
N PHE A 432 28.78 0.27 -7.99
CA PHE A 432 29.24 1.22 -9.02
C PHE A 432 30.62 1.85 -8.74
N ARG A 433 31.07 1.87 -7.48
CA ARG A 433 32.32 2.54 -7.09
C ARG A 433 33.44 1.58 -6.67
N GLN A 434 33.07 0.39 -6.20
CA GLN A 434 34.03 -0.57 -5.63
C GLN A 434 34.42 -1.68 -6.62
N ASN A 435 33.49 -2.12 -7.47
CA ASN A 435 33.72 -3.12 -8.51
C ASN A 435 33.54 -2.47 -9.87
#